data_AF-A0A349M4A6-F1
#
_entry.id   AF-A0A349M4A6-F1
#
_cell.length_a   1.000
_cell.length_b   1.000
_cell.length_c   1.000
_cell.angle_alpha   90.00
_cell.angle_beta   90.00
_cell.angle_gamma   90.00
#
_symmetry.space_group_name_H-M   'P 1'
#
loop_
_entity.id
_entity.type
_entity.pdbx_description
1 polymer ?
#
loop_
_entity_poly.entity_id
_entity_poly.type
_entity_poly.pdbx_seq_one_letter_code
_entity_poly.pdbx_strand_id
1 'polypeptide(L)' 'MNYDEMLVFSGSGSRKLTARICDYLHISQGKNETLHFSDGNTFVRIL' A
#
# COMPACT_ATOMS: atom_id res chain seq x y z
N MET A 1 -14.47 -12.83 5.84
CA MET A 1 -13.47 -12.36 4.88
C MET A 1 -13.65 -13.18 3.62
N ASN A 2 -14.03 -12.54 2.51
CA ASN A 2 -14.00 -13.19 1.22
C ASN A 2 -12.53 -13.18 0.78
N TYR A 3 -11.87 -14.33 0.73
CA TYR A 3 -10.43 -14.41 0.43
C TYR A 3 -10.11 -14.17 -1.06
N ASP A 4 -11.15 -14.02 -1.89
CA ASP A 4 -11.03 -13.75 -3.33
C ASP A 4 -10.92 -12.25 -3.67
N GLU A 5 -10.95 -11.35 -2.69
CA GLU A 5 -10.86 -9.90 -2.93
C GLU A 5 -9.40 -9.47 -3.13
N MET A 6 -9.10 -8.87 -4.29
CA MET A 6 -7.78 -8.34 -4.59
C MET A 6 -7.51 -7.07 -3.76
N LEU A 7 -6.42 -7.09 -2.99
CA LEU A 7 -5.98 -5.95 -2.17
C LEU A 7 -4.66 -5.39 -2.69
N VAL A 8 -4.57 -4.08 -2.83
CA VAL A 8 -3.37 -3.37 -3.29
C VAL A 8 -2.92 -2.37 -2.23
N PHE A 9 -1.66 -2.44 -1.83
CA PHE A 9 -1.05 -1.55 -0.83
C PHE A 9 0.15 -0.82 -1.44
N SER A 10 0.42 0.42 -0.99
CA SER A 10 1.58 1.19 -1.47
C SER A 10 2.78 1.04 -0.54
N GLY A 11 3.95 0.75 -1.09
CA GLY A 11 5.21 0.91 -0.36
C GLY A 11 5.67 2.37 -0.27
N SER A 12 6.93 2.57 0.13
CA SER A 12 7.58 3.89 0.23
C SER A 12 7.98 4.51 -1.12
N GLY A 13 8.01 3.73 -2.21
CA GLY A 13 8.52 4.19 -3.51
C GLY A 13 7.66 5.24 -4.21
N SER A 14 6.33 5.12 -4.18
CA SER A 14 5.41 6.15 -4.71
C SER A 14 3.94 5.83 -4.39
N ARG A 15 3.36 6.52 -3.40
CA ARG A 15 1.92 6.42 -3.12
C ARG A 15 1.06 6.91 -4.29
N LYS A 16 1.55 7.91 -5.04
CA LYS A 16 0.83 8.48 -6.19
C LYS A 16 0.71 7.49 -7.35
N LEU A 17 1.76 6.70 -7.60
CA LEU A 17 1.71 5.67 -8.65
C LEU A 17 0.72 4.57 -8.27
N THR A 18 0.78 4.08 -7.02
CA THR A 18 -0.17 3.07 -6.53
C THR A 18 -1.61 3.57 -6.64
N ALA A 19 -1.91 4.82 -6.25
CA ALA A 19 -3.25 5.39 -6.41
C ALA A 19 -3.73 5.34 -7.87
N ARG A 20 -2.88 5.74 -8.84
CA ARG A 20 -3.23 5.67 -10.27
C ARG A 20 -3.47 4.24 -10.76
N ILE A 21 -2.78 3.25 -10.22
CA ILE A 21 -2.99 1.83 -10.53
C ILE A 21 -4.36 1.39 -9.99
N CYS A 22 -4.68 1.72 -8.74
CA CYS A 22 -5.98 1.42 -8.13
C CYS A 22 -7.14 2.08 -8.90
N ASP A 23 -6.96 3.34 -9.32
CA ASP A 23 -7.93 4.08 -10.14
C ASP A 23 -8.18 3.36 -11.48
N TYR A 24 -7.12 2.90 -12.15
CA TYR A 24 -7.21 2.16 -13.42
C TYR A 24 -7.90 0.81 -13.27
N LEU A 25 -7.67 0.12 -12.15
CA LEU A 25 -8.26 -1.18 -11.84
C LEU A 25 -9.66 -1.09 -11.22
N HIS A 26 -10.15 0.12 -10.95
CA HIS A 26 -11.43 0.37 -10.26
C HIS A 26 -11.53 -0.31 -8.88
N ILE A 27 -10.43 -0.30 -8.11
CA ILE A 27 -10.37 -0.84 -6.75
C ILE A 27 -9.92 0.22 -5.75
N SER A 28 -10.23 0.02 -4.48
CA SER A 28 -9.71 0.87 -3.40
C SER A 28 -8.29 0.48 -3.04
N GLN A 29 -7.43 1.47 -2.79
CA GLN A 29 -6.11 1.21 -2.21
C GLN A 29 -6.27 0.84 -0.72
N GLY A 30 -5.67 -0.28 -0.33
CA GLY A 30 -5.56 -0.69 1.06
C GLY A 30 -4.75 0.28 1.90
N LYS A 31 -5.11 0.41 3.18
CA LYS A 31 -4.45 1.30 4.12
C LYS A 31 -3.23 0.60 4.73
N ASN A 32 -2.09 1.28 4.72
CA ASN A 32 -0.89 0.83 5.40
C ASN A 32 -0.04 2.01 5.88
N GLU A 33 0.87 1.69 6.79
CA GLU A 33 1.99 2.54 7.16
C GLU A 33 3.27 1.92 6.62
N THR A 34 4.11 2.74 6.02
CA THR A 34 5.45 2.35 5.57
C THR A 34 6.37 3.53 5.80
N LEU A 35 7.40 3.33 6.61
CA LEU A 35 8.39 4.34 6.95
C LEU A 35 9.76 3.70 7.18
N HIS A 36 10.81 4.49 7.05
CA HIS A 36 12.17 4.08 7.39
C HIS A 36 12.58 4.77 8.69
N PHE A 37 13.11 4.00 9.62
CA PHE A 37 13.79 4.53 10.79
C PHE A 37 15.16 5.11 10.40
N SER A 38 15.70 5.98 11.26
CA SER A 38 17.00 6.62 11.01
C SER A 38 18.18 5.64 10.96
N ASP A 39 18.03 4.45 11.54
CA ASP A 39 19.01 3.36 11.50
C ASP A 39 18.91 2.50 10.22
N GLY A 40 17.99 2.85 9.30
CA GLY A 40 17.78 2.14 8.04
C GLY A 40 16.75 1.01 8.11
N ASN A 41 16.20 0.70 9.30
CA ASN A 41 15.17 -0.32 9.42
C ASN A 41 13.86 0.13 8.76
N THR A 42 13.22 -0.78 8.02
CA THR A 42 11.92 -0.52 7.38
C THR A 42 10.79 -1.01 8.28
N PHE A 43 9.87 -0.11 8.62
CA PHE A 43 8.63 -0.44 9.31
C PHE A 43 7.47 -0.56 8.32
N VAL A 44 6.66 -1.62 8.48
CA VAL A 44 5.45 -1.85 7.70
C VAL A 44 4.33 -2.31 8.63
N ARG A 45 3.14 -1.73 8.46
CA ARG A 45 1.92 -2.13 9.17
C ARG A 45 0.71 -2.04 8.25
N ILE A 46 -0.11 -3.09 8.20
CA ILE A 46 -1.40 -3.10 7.51
C ILE A 46 -2.49 -2.61 8.49
N LEU A 47 -3.42 -1.79 8.00
CA LEU A 47 -4.49 -1.16 8.79
C LEU A 47 -5.88 -1.65 8.40
#